data_AF-A0A8J6I1Y7-F1
#
_entry.id   AF-A0A8J6I1Y7-F1
#
_cell.length_a   1.000
_cell.length_b   1.000
_cell.length_c   1.000
_cell.angle_alpha   90.00
_cell.angle_beta   90.00
_cell.angle_gamma   90.00
#
_symmetry.space_group_name_H-M   'P 1'
#
loop_
_entity.id
_entity.type
_entity.pdbx_description
1 polymer ?
#
loop_
_entity_poly.entity_id
_entity_poly.type
_entity_poly.pdbx_seq_one_letter_code
_entity_poly.pdbx_strand_id
1 'polypeptide(L)'
;MASARSIRRAVRAQIEADIAARSKAALAVATAWSKLAKAQERIAAAEQEVINATTTASAQVPLTDIARFADIPLQDLRRVMRSANKTQEPPTESSVQLANVPGPVTAAEIEQRETEQLTA
;
A
#
# COMPACT_ATOMS: atom_id res chain seq x y z
N MET A 1 -14.34 52.29 -17.26
CA MET A 1 -14.93 50.97 -16.94
C MET A 1 -14.18 49.89 -17.70
N ALA A 2 -13.87 48.76 -17.07
CA ALA A 2 -13.20 47.63 -17.74
C ALA A 2 -14.15 46.95 -18.75
N SER A 3 -13.66 46.61 -19.94
CA SER A 3 -14.49 45.96 -20.96
C SER A 3 -14.74 44.49 -20.62
N ALA A 4 -15.86 43.94 -21.08
CA ALA A 4 -16.19 42.52 -20.89
C ALA A 4 -15.11 41.56 -21.42
N ARG A 5 -14.30 41.98 -22.40
CA ARG A 5 -13.15 41.20 -22.90
C ARG A 5 -11.98 41.21 -21.90
N SER A 6 -11.71 42.35 -21.27
CA SER A 6 -10.65 42.45 -20.25
C SER A 6 -10.97 41.63 -19.00
N ILE A 7 -12.23 41.62 -18.55
CA ILE A 7 -12.69 40.83 -17.41
C ILE A 7 -12.56 39.34 -17.71
N ARG A 8 -13.01 38.87 -18.88
CA ARG A 8 -12.86 37.46 -19.28
C ARG A 8 -11.41 37.01 -19.35
N ARG A 9 -10.50 37.86 -19.85
CA ARG A 9 -9.06 37.54 -19.90
C ARG A 9 -8.46 37.44 -18.50
N ALA A 10 -8.82 38.36 -17.59
CA ALA A 10 -8.36 38.34 -16.21
C ALA A 10 -8.86 37.09 -15.46
N VAL A 11 -10.15 36.75 -15.59
CA VAL A 11 -10.73 35.54 -15.00
C VAL A 11 -10.05 34.28 -15.55
N ARG A 12 -9.84 34.20 -16.87
CA ARG A 12 -9.14 33.07 -17.48
C ARG A 12 -7.71 32.93 -16.96
N ALA A 13 -6.95 34.03 -16.89
CA ALA A 13 -5.59 34.01 -16.36
C ALA A 13 -5.56 33.58 -14.88
N GLN A 14 -6.53 34.01 -14.08
CA GLN A 14 -6.65 33.61 -12.68
C GLN A 14 -6.94 32.10 -12.56
N ILE A 15 -7.88 31.58 -13.35
CA ILE A 15 -8.21 30.15 -13.36
C ILE A 15 -7.01 29.31 -13.81
N GLU A 16 -6.29 29.75 -14.84
CA GLU A 16 -5.07 29.08 -15.31
C GLU A 16 -3.98 29.05 -14.23
N ALA A 17 -3.80 30.16 -13.49
CA ALA A 17 -2.86 30.24 -12.38
C ALA A 17 -3.26 29.31 -11.21
N ASP A 18 -4.54 29.28 -10.85
CA ASP A 18 -5.05 28.43 -9.76
C ASP A 18 -4.94 26.94 -10.11
N ILE A 19 -5.23 26.57 -11.36
CA ILE A 19 -5.06 25.19 -11.84
C ILE A 19 -3.58 24.79 -11.80
N ALA A 20 -2.67 25.66 -12.24
CA ALA A 20 -1.23 25.39 -12.20
C ALA A 20 -0.70 25.26 -10.75
N ALA A 21 -1.20 26.07 -9.82
CA ALA A 21 -0.83 25.98 -8.41
C ALA A 21 -1.32 24.65 -7.79
N ARG A 22 -2.57 24.26 -8.07
CA ARG A 22 -3.17 23.01 -7.59
C ARG A 22 -2.47 21.78 -8.17
N SER A 23 -2.13 21.79 -9.45
CA SER A 23 -1.40 20.67 -10.08
C SER A 23 0.00 20.51 -9.49
N LYS A 24 0.72 21.62 -9.23
CA LYS A 24 2.01 21.59 -8.54
C LYS A 24 1.91 21.02 -7.13
N ALA A 25 0.89 21.42 -6.36
CA ALA A 25 0.65 20.89 -5.03
C ALA A 25 0.32 19.38 -5.07
N ALA A 26 -0.53 18.95 -6.01
CA ALA A 26 -0.86 17.54 -6.19
C ALA A 26 0.39 16.69 -6.54
N LEU A 27 1.27 17.19 -7.42
CA LEU A 27 2.54 16.53 -7.74
C LEU A 27 3.46 16.44 -6.52
N ALA A 28 3.58 17.50 -5.72
CA ALA A 28 4.38 17.48 -4.50
C ALA A 28 3.86 16.41 -3.52
N VAL A 29 2.54 16.33 -3.32
CA VAL A 29 1.91 15.27 -2.51
C VAL A 29 2.23 13.89 -3.09
N ALA A 30 1.99 13.66 -4.39
CA ALA A 30 2.29 12.37 -5.03
C ALA A 30 3.75 11.94 -4.86
N THR A 31 4.71 12.86 -4.98
CA THR A 31 6.13 12.55 -4.73
C THR A 31 6.41 12.20 -3.27
N ALA A 32 5.74 12.84 -2.32
CA ALA A 32 5.87 12.52 -0.90
C ALA A 32 5.32 11.12 -0.59
N TRP A 33 4.16 10.75 -1.15
CA TRP A 33 3.60 9.39 -1.04
C TRP A 33 4.53 8.34 -1.64
N SER A 34 5.15 8.61 -2.79
CA SER A 34 6.14 7.70 -3.39
C SER A 34 7.37 7.52 -2.50
N LYS A 35 7.86 8.60 -1.86
CA LYS A 35 8.96 8.50 -0.89
C LYS A 35 8.57 7.70 0.35
N LEU A 36 7.33 7.87 0.84
CA LEU A 36 6.80 7.09 1.95
C LEU A 36 6.73 5.59 1.62
N ALA A 37 6.22 5.24 0.44
CA ALA A 37 6.17 3.85 -0.02
C ALA A 37 7.58 3.22 -0.07
N LYS A 38 8.57 3.93 -0.63
CA LYS A 38 9.96 3.47 -0.63
C LYS A 38 10.57 3.36 0.76
N ALA A 39 10.21 4.24 1.70
CA ALA A 39 10.65 4.13 3.08
C ALA A 39 10.05 2.90 3.76
N GLN A 40 8.76 2.61 3.52
CA GLN A 40 8.09 1.41 4.01
C GLN A 40 8.73 0.12 3.47
N GLU A 41 9.06 0.08 2.17
CA GLU A 41 9.80 -1.05 1.58
C GLU A 41 11.15 -1.29 2.27
N ARG A 42 11.90 -0.21 2.56
CA ARG A 42 13.18 -0.30 3.28
C ARG A 42 13.02 -0.76 4.73
N ILE A 43 11.97 -0.30 5.41
CA ILE A 43 11.64 -0.75 6.77
C ILE A 43 11.33 -2.24 6.75
N ALA A 44 10.46 -2.70 5.84
CA ALA A 44 10.11 -4.11 5.71
C ALA A 44 11.34 -4.99 5.40
N ALA A 45 12.24 -4.52 4.53
CA ALA A 45 13.50 -5.22 4.25
C ALA A 45 14.40 -5.31 5.50
N ALA A 46 14.58 -4.20 6.24
CA ALA A 46 15.36 -4.18 7.46
C ALA A 46 14.74 -5.05 8.57
N GLU A 47 13.41 -5.05 8.71
CA GLU A 47 12.70 -5.94 9.63
C GLU A 47 12.97 -7.41 9.30
N GLN A 48 12.95 -7.78 8.00
CA GLN A 48 13.26 -9.13 7.57
C GLN A 48 14.73 -9.51 7.83
N GLU A 49 15.67 -8.59 7.67
CA GLU A 49 17.08 -8.81 8.02
C GLU A 49 17.25 -9.06 9.53
N VAL A 50 16.56 -8.29 10.38
CA VAL A 50 16.56 -8.49 11.83
C VAL A 50 15.96 -9.84 12.20
N ILE A 51 14.85 -10.24 11.57
CA ILE A 51 14.24 -11.56 11.76
C ILE A 51 15.25 -12.66 11.41
N ASN A 52 15.89 -12.56 10.24
CA ASN A 52 16.85 -13.57 9.78
C ASN A 52 18.05 -13.65 10.74
N ALA A 53 18.64 -12.50 11.10
CA ALA A 53 19.77 -12.43 12.03
C ALA A 53 19.42 -13.01 13.41
N THR A 54 18.24 -12.68 13.94
CA THR A 54 17.77 -13.20 15.23
C THR A 54 17.54 -14.71 15.17
N THR A 55 16.94 -15.20 14.09
CA THR A 55 16.67 -16.63 13.89
C THR A 55 17.99 -17.41 13.79
N THR A 56 18.94 -16.93 12.99
CA THR A 56 20.27 -17.55 12.86
C THR A 56 21.03 -17.54 14.19
N ALA A 57 21.02 -16.42 14.92
CA ALA A 57 21.66 -16.31 16.22
C ALA A 57 21.01 -17.27 17.24
N SER A 58 19.68 -17.39 17.23
CA SER A 58 18.94 -18.25 18.16
C SER A 58 19.22 -19.75 17.97
N ALA A 59 19.78 -20.15 16.83
CA ALA A 59 20.21 -21.52 16.58
C ALA A 59 21.52 -21.86 17.32
N GLN A 60 22.31 -20.86 17.70
CA GLN A 60 23.63 -21.05 18.33
C GLN A 60 23.65 -20.56 19.78
N VAL A 61 22.85 -19.55 20.10
CA VAL A 61 22.87 -18.84 21.38
C VAL A 61 21.43 -18.71 21.91
N PRO A 62 21.19 -18.90 23.23
CA PRO A 62 19.87 -18.68 23.81
C PRO A 62 19.35 -17.26 23.56
N LEU A 63 18.03 -17.15 23.29
CA LEU A 63 17.35 -15.85 23.11
C LEU A 63 17.54 -14.87 24.28
N THR A 64 17.76 -15.37 25.49
CA THR A 64 18.07 -14.56 26.68
C THR A 64 19.39 -13.83 26.57
N ASP A 65 20.40 -14.48 25.99
CA ASP A 65 21.73 -13.89 25.84
C ASP A 65 21.73 -12.92 24.67
N ILE A 66 21.03 -13.25 23.58
CA ILE A 66 20.81 -12.34 22.44
C ILE A 66 20.11 -11.05 22.92
N ALA A 67 19.05 -11.17 23.74
CA ALA A 67 18.36 -10.02 24.35
C ALA A 67 19.32 -9.14 25.16
N ARG A 68 20.19 -9.79 25.95
CA ARG A 68 21.18 -9.10 26.79
C ARG A 68 22.27 -8.39 25.98
N PHE A 69 22.77 -9.01 24.90
CA PHE A 69 23.80 -8.42 24.05
C PHE A 69 23.28 -7.30 23.16
N ALA A 70 22.05 -7.42 22.68
CA ALA A 70 21.43 -6.42 21.81
C ALA A 70 20.74 -5.28 22.58
N ASP A 71 20.65 -5.38 23.92
CA ASP A 71 19.87 -4.47 24.77
C ASP A 71 18.40 -4.36 24.34
N ILE A 72 17.80 -5.49 23.97
CA ILE A 72 16.42 -5.59 23.51
C ILE A 72 15.61 -6.39 24.53
N PRO A 73 14.38 -5.97 24.88
CA PRO A 73 13.51 -6.75 25.74
C PRO A 73 13.26 -8.17 25.18
N LEU A 74 13.44 -9.19 26.01
CA LEU A 74 13.27 -10.60 25.61
C LEU A 74 11.87 -10.90 25.01
N GLN A 75 10.85 -10.18 25.49
CA GLN A 75 9.48 -10.28 24.98
C GLN A 75 9.36 -9.89 23.50
N ASP A 76 10.16 -8.91 23.05
CA ASP A 76 10.15 -8.42 21.67
C ASP A 76 10.82 -9.46 20.76
N LEU A 77 11.97 -10.01 21.15
CA LEU A 77 12.61 -11.10 20.41
C LEU A 77 11.73 -12.36 20.34
N ARG A 78 11.01 -12.70 21.42
CA ARG A 78 10.03 -13.80 21.40
C ARG A 78 8.87 -13.52 20.46
N ARG A 79 8.41 -12.27 20.38
CA ARG A 79 7.36 -11.87 19.44
C ARG A 79 7.85 -11.99 17.99
N VAL A 80 9.06 -11.53 17.71
CA VAL A 80 9.73 -11.63 16.39
C VAL A 80 9.88 -13.09 15.96
N MET A 81 10.37 -13.97 16.84
CA MET A 81 10.50 -15.40 16.55
C MET A 81 9.15 -16.07 16.29
N ARG A 82 8.10 -15.70 17.04
CA ARG A 82 6.75 -16.23 16.80
C ARG A 82 6.15 -15.76 15.48
N SER A 83 6.34 -14.49 15.11
CA SER A 83 5.85 -13.98 13.82
C SER A 83 6.61 -14.60 12.66
N ALA A 84 7.94 -14.78 12.78
CA ALA A 84 8.75 -15.46 11.78
C ALA A 84 8.24 -16.89 11.53
N ASN A 85 8.02 -17.66 12.61
CA ASN A 85 7.49 -19.03 12.50
C ASN A 85 6.07 -19.09 11.95
N LYS A 86 5.20 -18.11 12.28
CA LYS A 86 3.84 -18.03 11.73
C LYS A 86 3.83 -17.74 10.23
N THR A 87 4.84 -17.03 9.72
CA THR A 87 4.97 -16.68 8.30
C THR A 87 5.61 -17.82 7.49
N GLN A 88 6.22 -18.81 8.16
CA GLN A 88 6.79 -20.01 7.55
C GLN A 88 5.82 -21.21 7.51
N GLU A 89 4.64 -21.12 8.10
CA GLU A 89 3.60 -22.10 7.80
C GLU A 89 3.27 -21.98 6.30
N PRO A 90 3.33 -23.08 5.52
CA PRO A 90 2.82 -23.05 4.15
C PRO A 90 1.37 -22.56 4.23
N PRO A 91 0.89 -21.75 3.27
CA PRO A 91 -0.51 -21.36 3.25
C PRO A 91 -1.33 -22.64 3.20
N THR A 92 -1.84 -23.07 4.36
CA THR A 92 -2.96 -23.99 4.39
C THR A 92 -4.04 -23.22 3.67
N GLU A 93 -4.56 -23.81 2.59
CA GLU A 93 -5.75 -23.40 1.87
C GLU A 93 -6.93 -23.38 2.86
N SER A 94 -6.91 -22.40 3.76
CA SER A 94 -8.02 -22.00 4.58
C SER A 94 -8.91 -21.26 3.61
N SER A 95 -9.82 -22.04 3.02
CA SER A 95 -10.98 -21.60 2.29
C SER A 95 -11.53 -20.32 2.91
N VAL A 96 -11.16 -19.19 2.33
CA VAL A 96 -11.93 -17.96 2.48
C VAL A 96 -13.23 -18.27 1.75
N GLN A 97 -14.22 -18.78 2.49
CA GLN A 97 -15.61 -18.70 2.06
C GLN A 97 -15.91 -17.20 1.96
N LEU A 98 -15.70 -16.65 0.77
CA LEU A 98 -16.23 -15.37 0.34
C LEU A 98 -17.75 -15.49 0.41
N ALA A 99 -18.31 -15.12 1.55
CA ALA A 99 -19.73 -14.87 1.66
C ALA A 99 -20.09 -13.75 0.67
N ASN A 100 -20.77 -14.12 -0.42
CA ASN A 100 -21.55 -13.26 -1.31
C ASN A 100 -20.91 -11.94 -1.75
N VAL A 101 -19.81 -12.00 -2.50
CA VAL A 101 -19.44 -10.92 -3.41
C VAL A 101 -19.81 -11.38 -4.83
N PRO A 102 -20.73 -10.71 -5.54
CA PRO A 102 -20.98 -11.02 -6.95
C PRO A 102 -19.65 -10.85 -7.71
N GLY A 103 -19.23 -11.90 -8.40
CA GLY A 103 -18.00 -11.89 -9.19
C GLY A 103 -18.04 -10.81 -10.29
N PRO A 104 -16.88 -10.41 -10.81
CA PRO A 104 -16.81 -9.44 -11.90
C PRO A 104 -17.55 -10.00 -13.11
N VAL A 105 -18.58 -9.27 -13.56
CA VAL A 105 -19.32 -9.55 -14.79
C VAL A 105 -18.31 -9.61 -15.93
N THR A 106 -18.23 -10.76 -16.58
CA THR A 106 -17.28 -10.95 -17.69
C THR A 106 -17.80 -10.23 -18.93
N ALA A 107 -16.91 -9.75 -19.80
CA ALA A 107 -17.30 -9.02 -21.01
C ALA A 107 -18.27 -9.81 -21.92
N ALA A 108 -18.23 -11.15 -21.84
CA ALA A 108 -19.16 -12.04 -22.54
C ALA A 108 -20.61 -11.97 -22.01
N GLU A 109 -20.82 -11.67 -20.72
CA GLU A 109 -22.16 -11.52 -20.12
C GLU A 109 -22.79 -10.16 -20.42
N ILE A 110 -21.97 -9.14 -20.73
CA ILE A 110 -22.46 -7.81 -21.16
C ILE A 110 -22.99 -7.90 -22.60
N GLU A 111 -22.25 -8.59 -23.48
CA GLU A 111 -22.61 -8.74 -24.90
C GLU A 111 -23.93 -9.53 -25.08
N GLN A 112 -24.16 -10.56 -24.24
CA GLN A 112 -25.42 -11.33 -24.26
C GLN A 112 -26.64 -10.50 -23.83
N ARG A 113 -26.48 -9.62 -22.84
CA ARG A 113 -27.58 -8.74 -22.38
C ARG A 113 -27.94 -7.65 -23.38
N GLU A 114 -26.99 -7.20 -24.18
CA GLU A 114 -27.27 -6.25 -25.27
C GLU A 114 -28.02 -6.92 -26.43
N THR A 115 -27.72 -8.19 -26.73
CA THR A 115 -28.46 -8.94 -27.77
C THR A 115 -29.90 -9.28 -27.38
N GLU A 116 -30.16 -9.57 -26.11
CA GLU A 116 -31.52 -9.88 -25.62
C GLU A 116 -32.42 -8.64 -25.56
N GLN A 117 -31.87 -7.43 -25.34
CA GLN A 117 -32.66 -6.19 -25.31
C GLN A 117 -33.04 -5.66 -26.70
N LEU A 118 -32.36 -6.08 -27.76
CA LEU A 118 -32.64 -5.65 -29.14
C LEU A 118 -33.61 -6.57 -29.88
N THR A 119 -34.05 -7.67 -29.25
CA THR A 119 -34.96 -8.66 -29.86
C THR A 119 -36.29 -8.82 -29.12
N ALA A 120 -36.55 -8.00 -28.10
CA ALA A 120 -37.85 -7.85 -27.44
C ALA A 120 -38.57 -6.59 -27.94
#